data_AF-A0A7J4P092-F1
#
_entry.id   AF-A0A7J4P092-F1
#
_cell.length_a   1.000
_cell.length_b   1.000
_cell.length_c   1.000
_cell.angle_alpha   90.00
_cell.angle_beta   90.00
_cell.angle_gamma   90.00
#
_symmetry.space_group_name_H-M   'P 1'
#
loop_
_entity.id
_entity.type
_entity.pdbx_description
1 polymer ?
#
loop_
_entity_poly.entity_id
_entity_poly.type
_entity_poly.pdbx_seq_one_letter_code
_entity_poly.pdbx_strand_id
1 'polypeptide(L)' 'MHTEERAIFTIGDSLADAFSKEFCGGPHVDHTGKMGNIKLTKEEAVATGIRRIRTVVE' A
#
# COMPACT_ATOMS: atom_id res chain seq x y z
N MET A 1 -0.78 12.49 -10.37
CA MET A 1 0.21 12.20 -11.43
C MET A 1 0.07 10.72 -11.76
N HIS A 2 -0.85 10.39 -12.66
CA HIS A 2 -1.07 9.02 -13.13
C HIS A 2 -0.27 8.84 -14.41
N THR A 3 0.87 8.16 -14.32
CA THR A 3 1.66 7.80 -15.50
C THR A 3 1.65 6.28 -15.61
N GLU A 4 0.72 5.81 -16.43
CA GLU A 4 0.57 4.43 -16.87
C GLU A 4 1.63 4.09 -17.92
N GLU A 5 2.63 3.29 -17.54
CA GLU A 5 3.29 2.36 -18.47
C GLU A 5 3.17 0.93 -17.93
N ARG A 6 1.89 0.55 -17.81
CA ARG A 6 1.34 -0.81 -17.65
C ARG A 6 1.49 -1.41 -16.25
N ALA A 7 0.66 -0.88 -15.36
CA ALA A 7 0.28 -1.39 -14.03
C ALA A 7 1.35 -1.33 -12.92
N ILE A 8 2.26 -0.35 -12.92
CA ILE A 8 3.09 -0.05 -11.73
C ILE A 8 2.45 1.11 -10.96
N PHE A 9 1.94 0.83 -9.76
CA PHE A 9 1.47 1.82 -8.81
C PHE A 9 2.61 2.24 -7.87
N THR A 10 2.69 3.53 -7.56
CA THR A 10 3.75 4.09 -6.71
C THR A 10 3.18 4.93 -5.59
N ILE A 11 3.79 4.83 -4.41
CA ILE A 11 3.53 5.74 -3.28
C ILE A 11 4.82 6.54 -3.01
N GLY A 12 4.75 7.85 -3.23
CA GLY A 12 5.87 8.79 -3.15
C GLY A 12 5.91 9.75 -4.34
N ASP A 13 6.95 10.59 -4.42
CA ASP A 13 6.96 11.75 -5.31
C ASP A 13 7.35 11.43 -6.77
N SER A 14 8.16 10.39 -6.98
CA SER A 14 8.65 10.01 -8.31
C SER A 14 8.87 8.50 -8.42
N LEU A 15 8.96 7.95 -9.63
CA LEU A 15 9.32 6.54 -9.81
C LEU A 15 10.74 6.23 -9.31
N ALA A 16 11.64 7.20 -9.22
CA ALA A 16 12.96 7.01 -8.64
C ALA A 16 12.87 6.95 -7.11
N ASP A 17 12.11 7.87 -6.51
CA ASP A 17 12.13 8.19 -5.09
C ASP A 17 10.95 7.60 -4.29
N ALA A 18 10.01 6.92 -4.96
CA ALA A 18 8.87 6.31 -4.28
C ALA A 18 9.32 5.23 -3.28
N PHE A 19 8.79 5.31 -2.06
CA PHE A 19 9.09 4.35 -1.00
C PHE A 19 8.35 3.02 -1.20
N SER A 20 7.28 3.02 -1.99
CA SER A 20 6.60 1.80 -2.44
C SER A 20 6.33 1.85 -3.94
N LYS A 21 6.58 0.74 -4.63
CA LYS A 21 6.37 0.55 -6.07
C LYS A 21 5.87 -0.89 -6.24
N GLU A 22 4.65 -1.04 -6.74
CA GLU A 22 3.98 -2.34 -6.83
C GLU A 22 3.38 -2.53 -8.22
N PHE A 23 3.38 -3.77 -8.70
CA PHE A 23 2.63 -4.11 -9.89
C PHE A 23 1.16 -4.34 -9.52
N CYS A 24 0.33 -3.32 -9.68
CA CYS A 24 -1.08 -3.33 -9.30
C CYS A 24 -1.95 -2.66 -10.38
N GLY A 25 -2.97 -3.39 -10.85
CA GLY A 25 -3.98 -2.88 -11.79
C GLY A 25 -5.36 -2.63 -11.14
N GLY A 26 -5.41 -2.63 -9.81
CA GLY A 26 -6.65 -2.41 -9.05
C GLY A 26 -7.02 -0.93 -8.94
N PRO A 27 -8.21 -0.61 -8.40
CA PRO A 27 -8.57 0.78 -8.11
C PRO A 27 -7.71 1.33 -6.97
N HIS A 28 -7.19 2.54 -7.16
CA HIS A 28 -6.41 3.26 -6.15
C HIS A 28 -7.11 4.55 -5.72
N VAL A 29 -6.85 4.97 -4.49
CA VAL A 29 -7.21 6.32 -4.02
C VAL A 29 -6.24 7.35 -4.63
N ASP A 30 -6.71 8.60 -4.78
CA ASP A 30 -5.92 9.67 -5.41
C ASP A 30 -4.66 10.04 -4.61
N HIS A 31 -4.72 9.93 -3.29
CA HIS A 31 -3.61 10.17 -2.35
C HIS A 31 -3.92 9.52 -0.98
N THR A 32 -2.88 9.23 -0.21
CA THR A 32 -2.97 8.46 1.05
C THR A 32 -3.86 9.12 2.11
N GLY A 33 -3.89 10.46 2.17
CA GLY A 33 -4.75 11.20 3.10
C GLY A 33 -6.25 10.94 2.92
N LYS A 34 -6.68 10.42 1.75
CA LYS A 34 -8.07 10.06 1.47
C LYS A 34 -8.47 8.73 2.11
N MET A 35 -7.53 7.90 2.56
CA MET A 35 -7.85 6.63 3.21
C MET A 35 -8.43 6.82 4.62
N GLY A 36 -8.13 7.91 5.33
CA GLY A 36 -8.52 8.04 6.73
C GLY A 36 -7.53 7.34 7.67
N ASN A 37 -8.01 6.82 8.80
CA ASN A 37 -7.16 6.22 9.83
C ASN A 37 -6.95 4.73 9.59
N ILE A 38 -5.71 4.26 9.74
CA ILE A 38 -5.40 2.84 9.71
C ILE A 38 -5.33 2.34 11.15
N LYS A 39 -6.19 1.38 11.49
CA LYS A 39 -6.21 0.74 12.81
C LYS A 39 -5.74 -0.69 12.74
N LEU A 40 -4.73 -1.02 13.54
CA LEU A 40 -4.26 -2.40 13.71
C LEU A 40 -5.28 -3.19 14.53
N THR A 41 -5.79 -4.28 13.99
CA THR A 41 -6.79 -5.13 14.66
C THR A 41 -6.22 -6.44 15.18
N LYS A 42 -5.18 -6.98 14.51
CA LYS A 42 -4.54 -8.22 14.94
C LYS A 42 -3.12 -8.32 14.39
N GLU A 43 -2.22 -8.87 15.20
CA GLU A 43 -0.90 -9.32 14.78
C GLU A 43 -0.66 -10.74 15.32
N GLU A 44 -0.22 -11.66 14.47
CA GLU A 44 0.08 -13.04 14.89
C GLU A 44 1.25 -13.65 14.10
N ALA A 45 2.02 -14.52 14.74
CA ALA A 45 3.01 -15.35 14.05
C ALA A 45 2.31 -16.51 13.34
N VAL A 46 2.56 -16.70 12.05
CA VAL A 46 1.93 -17.76 11.24
C VAL A 46 2.91 -18.86 10.83
N ALA A 47 4.21 -18.60 10.88
CA ALA A 47 5.29 -19.57 10.73
C ALA A 47 6.60 -18.98 11.27
N THR A 48 7.67 -19.78 11.31
CA THR A 48 9.01 -19.31 11.67
C THR A 48 9.43 -18.16 10.75
N GLY A 49 9.65 -16.98 11.32
CA GLY A 49 10.01 -15.78 10.58
C GLY A 49 8.88 -15.08 9.82
N ILE A 50 7.63 -15.56 9.91
CA ILE A 50 6.48 -14.97 9.20
C ILE A 50 5.42 -14.49 10.19
N ARG A 51 5.04 -13.21 10.05
CA ARG A 51 3.99 -12.56 10.85
C ARG A 51 2.88 -12.04 9.94
N ARG A 52 1.62 -12.15 10.39
CA ARG A 52 0.45 -11.61 9.72
C ARG A 52 -0.10 -10.44 10.51
N ILE A 53 -0.20 -9.30 9.84
CA ILE A 53 -0.73 -8.03 10.36
C ILE A 53 -2.09 -7.79 9.70
N ARG A 54 -3.13 -7.52 10.49
CA ARG A 54 -4.47 -7.15 9.98
C ARG A 54 -4.80 -5.74 10.41
N THR A 55 -5.29 -4.96 9.46
CA THR A 55 -5.70 -3.58 9.67
C THR A 55 -7.10 -3.36 9.11
N VAL A 56 -7.76 -2.32 9.59
CA VAL A 56 -8.96 -1.74 8.98
C VAL A 56 -8.70 -0.28 8.68
N VAL A 57 -9.44 0.24 7.71
CA VAL A 57 -9.45 1.64 7.30
C VAL A 57 -10.72 2.28 7.88
N GLU A 58 -10.58 3.34 8.67
CA GLU A 58 -11.65 4.07 9.37
C GLU A 58 -11.81 5.51 8.85
#